data_AF-A0A179ITW7-F1
#
_entry.id   AF-A0A179ITW7-F1
#
_cell.length_a   1.000
_cell.length_b   1.000
_cell.length_c   1.000
_cell.angle_alpha   90.00
_cell.angle_beta   90.00
_cell.angle_gamma   90.00
#
_symmetry.space_group_name_H-M   'P 1'
#
loop_
_entity.id
_entity.type
_entity.pdbx_description
1 polymer ?
#
loop_
_entity_poly.entity_id
_entity_poly.type
_entity_poly.pdbx_seq_one_letter_code
_entity_poly.pdbx_strand_id
1 'polypeptide(L)'
;MNQETRRMTVEDMAALNNERRLQLNEENRKYYEEMLVYLRMSPVEQRKVEELLLEMLDHLLIAQREGRTAQDVFGDDPESYCKEVIQTLGRQRLFHFPRFAFIFSTVLYVGFLSDALFRLTVYPLLNHFYGVPVPEGFKADWFVMAALGPLWIEGMMFFMRKSTFKGMGAKIGWFLLLPVISVGGFLLWQYIFKDAVPMLPIPAWMSLAIGAALWSIHRLVFKGVFKHVDIF
;
A
#
# COMPACT_ATOMS: atom_id res chain seq x y z
N MET A 1 -20.85 5.62 -20.00
CA MET A 1 -19.95 4.46 -19.81
C MET A 1 -19.97 3.58 -21.07
N ASN A 2 -18.85 3.50 -21.80
CA ASN A 2 -18.76 2.69 -23.02
C ASN A 2 -18.54 1.20 -22.68
N GLN A 3 -18.94 0.28 -23.55
CA GLN A 3 -18.84 -1.18 -23.31
C GLN A 3 -17.38 -1.66 -23.15
N GLU A 4 -16.44 -0.89 -23.67
CA GLU A 4 -15.00 -1.14 -23.66
C GLU A 4 -14.42 -1.09 -22.23
N THR A 5 -14.75 -0.05 -21.46
CA THR A 5 -14.28 0.14 -20.07
C THR A 5 -14.76 -0.97 -19.14
N ARG A 6 -15.94 -1.58 -19.41
CA ARG A 6 -16.47 -2.69 -18.60
C ARG A 6 -15.63 -3.97 -18.69
N ARG A 7 -14.86 -4.16 -19.76
CA ARG A 7 -14.04 -5.36 -20.01
C ARG A 7 -12.56 -5.18 -19.63
N MET A 8 -12.12 -3.96 -19.38
CA MET A 8 -10.73 -3.65 -19.05
C MET A 8 -10.38 -4.10 -17.62
N THR A 9 -9.13 -4.50 -17.42
CA THR A 9 -8.59 -4.70 -16.08
C THR A 9 -8.25 -3.35 -15.44
N VAL A 10 -8.07 -3.33 -14.12
CA VAL A 10 -7.63 -2.13 -13.38
C VAL A 10 -6.28 -1.63 -13.91
N GLU A 11 -5.37 -2.55 -14.25
CA GLU A 11 -4.06 -2.23 -14.82
C GLU A 11 -4.20 -1.56 -16.20
N ASP A 12 -5.09 -2.08 -17.05
CA ASP A 12 -5.37 -1.47 -18.35
C ASP A 12 -5.96 -0.07 -18.21
N MET A 13 -6.88 0.13 -17.25
CA MET A 13 -7.46 1.45 -16.98
C MET A 13 -6.42 2.44 -16.49
N ALA A 14 -5.54 2.01 -15.58
CA ALA A 14 -4.45 2.84 -15.09
C ALA A 14 -3.43 3.18 -16.21
N ALA A 15 -3.16 2.24 -17.11
CA ALA A 15 -2.29 2.46 -18.27
C ALA A 15 -2.91 3.45 -19.25
N LEU A 16 -4.19 3.26 -19.60
CA LEU A 16 -4.94 4.18 -20.45
C LEU A 16 -4.99 5.59 -19.84
N ASN A 17 -5.18 5.67 -18.53
CA ASN A 17 -5.15 6.93 -17.80
C ASN A 17 -3.80 7.64 -17.95
N ASN A 18 -2.70 6.92 -17.72
CA ASN A 18 -1.34 7.46 -17.85
C ASN A 18 -1.07 7.97 -19.27
N GLU A 19 -1.53 7.26 -20.30
CA GLU A 19 -1.40 7.67 -21.70
C GLU A 19 -2.20 8.95 -22.00
N ARG A 20 -3.50 8.96 -21.69
CA ARG A 20 -4.39 10.10 -21.99
C ARG A 20 -4.02 11.35 -21.20
N ARG A 21 -3.52 11.20 -19.97
CA ARG A 21 -3.09 12.32 -19.13
C ARG A 21 -1.98 13.14 -19.75
N LEU A 22 -1.16 12.55 -20.62
CA LEU A 22 -0.12 13.28 -21.37
C LEU A 22 -0.69 14.29 -22.38
N GLN A 23 -1.97 14.20 -22.72
CA GLN A 23 -2.66 15.11 -23.63
C GLN A 23 -3.18 16.38 -22.92
N LEU A 24 -3.14 16.42 -21.59
CA LEU A 24 -3.47 17.61 -20.83
C LEU A 24 -2.37 18.67 -20.94
N ASN A 25 -2.75 19.94 -20.92
CA ASN A 25 -1.81 21.03 -20.71
C ASN A 25 -1.28 21.01 -19.26
N GLU A 26 -0.22 21.78 -18.99
CA GLU A 26 0.49 21.74 -17.71
C GLU A 26 -0.42 22.06 -16.50
N GLU A 27 -1.27 23.07 -16.62
CA GLU A 27 -2.17 23.52 -15.56
C GLU A 27 -3.21 22.45 -15.20
N ASN A 28 -3.95 21.96 -16.20
CA ASN A 28 -4.97 20.93 -16.03
C ASN A 28 -4.35 19.62 -15.56
N ARG A 29 -3.18 19.27 -16.08
CA ARG A 29 -2.45 18.07 -15.68
C ARG A 29 -2.08 18.12 -14.20
N LYS A 30 -1.53 19.24 -13.72
CA LYS A 30 -1.15 19.39 -12.31
C LYS A 30 -2.36 19.23 -11.39
N TYR A 31 -3.48 19.89 -11.70
CA TYR A 31 -4.71 19.77 -10.93
C TYR A 31 -5.22 18.32 -10.89
N TYR A 32 -5.28 17.68 -12.07
CA TYR A 32 -5.72 16.30 -12.21
C TYR A 32 -4.81 15.30 -11.48
N GLU A 33 -3.49 15.49 -11.52
CA GLU A 33 -2.53 14.61 -10.85
C GLU A 33 -2.70 14.62 -9.32
N GLU A 34 -3.06 15.75 -8.71
CA GLU A 34 -3.34 15.80 -7.27
C GLU A 34 -4.61 15.02 -6.91
N MET A 35 -5.68 15.16 -7.70
CA MET A 35 -6.91 14.38 -7.53
C MET A 35 -6.64 12.88 -7.73
N LEU A 36 -5.88 12.51 -8.76
CA LEU A 36 -5.50 11.14 -9.07
C LEU A 36 -4.78 10.47 -7.91
N VAL A 37 -3.79 11.16 -7.34
CA VAL A 37 -3.06 10.66 -6.18
C VAL A 37 -3.97 10.50 -4.97
N TYR A 38 -4.84 11.47 -4.70
CA TYR A 38 -5.78 11.42 -3.56
C TYR A 38 -6.79 10.28 -3.68
N LEU A 39 -7.39 10.11 -4.87
CA LEU A 39 -8.41 9.10 -5.14
C LEU A 39 -7.83 7.68 -5.13
N ARG A 40 -6.63 7.47 -5.69
CA ARG A 40 -5.92 6.16 -5.62
C ARG A 40 -5.54 5.74 -4.20
N MET A 41 -5.40 6.69 -3.27
CA MET A 41 -5.18 6.42 -1.84
C MET A 41 -6.47 6.41 -1.02
N SER A 42 -7.63 6.52 -1.66
CA SER A 42 -8.92 6.47 -0.98
C SER A 42 -9.28 5.03 -0.60
N PRO A 43 -10.13 4.82 0.41
CA PRO A 43 -10.59 3.49 0.78
C PRO A 43 -11.79 3.12 -0.10
N VAL A 44 -11.65 3.27 -1.42
CA VAL A 44 -12.66 2.95 -2.43
C VAL A 44 -12.07 1.86 -3.32
N GLU A 45 -12.92 0.97 -3.80
CA GLU A 45 -12.53 -0.10 -4.73
C GLU A 45 -11.75 0.45 -5.92
N GLN A 46 -10.54 -0.11 -6.15
CA GLN A 46 -9.59 0.41 -7.12
C GLN A 46 -10.19 0.50 -8.52
N ARG A 47 -11.01 -0.47 -8.91
CA ARG A 47 -11.76 -0.42 -10.18
C ARG A 47 -12.64 0.83 -10.30
N LYS A 48 -13.46 1.12 -9.28
CA LYS A 48 -14.33 2.31 -9.28
C LYS A 48 -13.53 3.60 -9.32
N VAL A 49 -12.38 3.62 -8.64
CA VAL A 49 -11.45 4.75 -8.66
C VAL A 49 -10.90 4.98 -10.07
N GLU A 50 -10.38 3.94 -10.74
CA GLU A 50 -9.84 4.10 -12.10
C GLU A 50 -10.93 4.43 -13.13
N GLU A 51 -12.14 3.88 -12.99
CA GLU A 51 -13.30 4.23 -13.82
C GLU A 51 -13.65 5.72 -13.69
N LEU A 52 -13.76 6.22 -12.45
CA LEU A 52 -13.99 7.63 -12.18
C LEU A 52 -12.86 8.50 -12.75
N LEU A 53 -11.61 8.11 -12.53
CA LEU A 53 -10.46 8.88 -12.98
C LEU A 53 -10.43 9.02 -14.50
N LEU A 54 -10.76 7.97 -15.24
CA LEU A 54 -10.90 8.03 -16.69
C LEU A 54 -12.06 8.94 -17.12
N GLU A 55 -13.22 8.87 -16.44
CA GLU A 55 -14.35 9.76 -16.73
C GLU A 55 -13.99 11.24 -16.51
N MET A 56 -13.36 11.54 -15.36
CA MET A 56 -12.89 12.89 -15.05
C MET A 56 -11.86 13.37 -16.09
N LEU A 57 -10.94 12.50 -16.51
CA LEU A 57 -9.93 12.83 -17.50
C LEU A 57 -10.55 13.14 -18.86
N ASP A 58 -11.53 12.36 -19.29
CA ASP A 58 -12.25 12.58 -20.55
C ASP A 58 -13.03 13.91 -20.52
N HIS A 59 -13.73 14.21 -19.43
CA HIS A 59 -14.40 15.51 -19.25
C HIS A 59 -13.41 16.68 -19.28
N LEU A 60 -12.26 16.52 -18.63
CA LEU A 60 -11.23 17.55 -18.59
C LEU A 60 -10.59 17.78 -19.97
N LEU A 61 -10.35 16.72 -20.75
CA LEU A 61 -9.83 16.84 -22.11
C LEU A 61 -10.81 17.55 -23.05
N ILE A 62 -12.12 17.32 -22.89
CA ILE A 62 -13.17 18.05 -23.64
C ILE A 62 -13.14 19.53 -23.25
N ALA A 63 -13.19 19.84 -21.95
CA ALA A 63 -13.16 21.20 -21.44
C ALA A 63 -11.90 21.97 -21.88
N GLN A 64 -10.75 21.30 -21.87
CA GLN A 64 -9.49 21.88 -22.35
C GLN A 64 -9.56 22.29 -23.83
N ARG A 65 -10.22 21.51 -24.69
CA ARG A 65 -10.43 21.87 -26.11
C ARG A 65 -11.33 23.09 -26.28
N GLU A 66 -12.20 23.33 -25.32
CA GLU A 66 -13.06 24.52 -25.24
C GLU A 66 -12.37 25.71 -24.56
N GLY A 67 -11.08 25.57 -24.18
CA GLY A 67 -10.31 26.62 -23.52
C GLY A 67 -10.61 26.77 -22.02
N ARG A 68 -11.25 25.78 -21.39
CA ARG A 68 -11.58 25.77 -19.96
C ARG A 68 -10.50 25.07 -19.13
N THR A 69 -10.32 25.55 -17.91
CA THR A 69 -9.39 24.98 -16.92
C THR A 69 -10.05 23.86 -16.12
N ALA A 70 -9.25 23.08 -15.39
CA ALA A 70 -9.75 22.07 -14.47
C ALA A 70 -10.57 22.68 -13.33
N GLN A 71 -10.24 23.91 -12.91
CA GLN A 71 -11.02 24.65 -11.91
C GLN A 71 -12.41 25.01 -12.43
N ASP A 72 -12.53 25.37 -13.72
CA ASP A 72 -13.84 25.62 -14.35
C ASP A 72 -14.74 24.37 -14.42
N VAL A 73 -14.16 23.18 -14.31
CA VAL A 73 -14.86 21.89 -14.41
C VAL A 73 -15.14 21.29 -13.04
N PHE A 74 -14.16 21.31 -12.14
CA PHE A 74 -14.19 20.62 -10.85
C PHE A 74 -14.26 21.56 -9.64
N GLY A 75 -14.16 22.87 -9.86
CA GLY A 75 -14.14 23.91 -8.82
C GLY A 75 -12.74 24.26 -8.31
N ASP A 76 -12.67 25.22 -7.40
CA ASP A 76 -11.40 25.72 -6.83
C ASP A 76 -10.84 24.84 -5.70
N ASP A 77 -11.66 23.95 -5.13
CA ASP A 77 -11.30 23.06 -4.02
C ASP A 77 -11.34 21.57 -4.45
N PRO A 78 -10.24 21.05 -5.02
CA PRO A 78 -10.16 19.65 -5.44
C PRO A 78 -10.28 18.67 -4.26
N GLU A 79 -9.88 19.07 -3.04
CA GLU A 79 -9.96 18.18 -1.88
C GLU A 79 -11.41 17.92 -1.49
N SER A 80 -12.22 18.98 -1.42
CA SER A 80 -13.65 18.86 -1.12
C SER A 80 -14.38 18.08 -2.21
N TYR A 81 -14.08 18.34 -3.48
CA TYR A 81 -14.63 17.56 -4.59
C TYR A 81 -14.32 16.07 -4.44
N CYS A 82 -13.04 15.70 -4.25
CA CYS A 82 -12.68 14.29 -4.10
C CYS A 82 -13.31 13.64 -2.86
N LYS A 83 -13.49 14.38 -1.75
CA LYS A 83 -14.17 13.85 -0.55
C LYS A 83 -15.63 13.53 -0.83
N GLU A 84 -16.34 14.39 -1.55
CA GLU A 84 -17.73 14.17 -1.94
C GLU A 84 -17.86 12.93 -2.83
N VAL A 85 -17.01 12.84 -3.86
CA VAL A 85 -17.03 11.68 -4.77
C VAL A 85 -16.73 10.36 -4.06
N ILE A 86 -15.79 10.34 -3.11
CA ILE A 86 -15.53 9.16 -2.27
C ILE A 86 -16.76 8.76 -1.44
N GLN A 87 -17.51 9.73 -0.93
CA GLN A 87 -18.74 9.44 -0.18
C GLN A 87 -19.79 8.79 -1.10
N THR A 88 -19.92 9.29 -2.33
CA THR A 88 -20.85 8.78 -3.33
C THR A 88 -20.50 7.37 -3.82
N LEU A 89 -19.22 7.09 -4.10
CA LEU A 89 -18.77 5.77 -4.58
C LEU A 89 -18.87 4.67 -3.51
N GLY A 90 -18.91 5.06 -2.24
CA GLY A 90 -18.95 4.17 -1.09
C GLY A 90 -17.56 3.64 -0.72
N ARG A 91 -17.26 3.72 0.57
CA ARG A 91 -15.99 3.24 1.12
C ARG A 91 -15.99 1.72 1.28
N GLN A 92 -14.88 1.07 0.95
CA GLN A 92 -14.58 -0.27 1.40
C GLN A 92 -14.51 -0.31 2.93
N ARG A 93 -14.85 -1.47 3.49
CA ARG A 93 -14.72 -1.71 4.94
C ARG A 93 -13.24 -1.76 5.30
N LEU A 94 -12.89 -1.14 6.42
CA LEU A 94 -11.53 -1.17 6.99
C LEU A 94 -11.01 -2.61 7.19
N PHE A 95 -11.92 -3.53 7.52
CA PHE A 95 -11.62 -4.96 7.67
C PHE A 95 -12.13 -5.77 6.46
N HIS A 96 -11.65 -5.44 5.26
CA HIS A 96 -11.88 -6.28 4.08
C HIS A 96 -11.03 -7.56 4.21
N PHE A 97 -11.68 -8.68 4.53
CA PHE A 97 -10.99 -9.94 4.86
C PHE A 97 -9.94 -10.39 3.83
N PRO A 98 -10.18 -10.36 2.50
CA PRO A 98 -9.18 -10.72 1.50
C PRO A 98 -7.92 -9.85 1.57
N ARG A 99 -8.10 -8.53 1.76
CA ARG A 99 -7.01 -7.56 1.94
C ARG A 99 -6.20 -7.84 3.20
N PHE A 100 -6.91 -8.04 4.31
CA PHE A 100 -6.29 -8.38 5.58
C PHE A 100 -5.49 -9.68 5.48
N ALA A 101 -6.08 -10.73 4.90
CA ALA A 101 -5.42 -12.02 4.71
C ALA A 101 -4.19 -11.91 3.78
N PHE A 102 -4.26 -11.08 2.74
CA PHE A 102 -3.13 -10.82 1.84
C PHE A 102 -1.96 -10.19 2.58
N ILE A 103 -2.20 -9.09 3.30
CA ILE A 103 -1.17 -8.38 4.06
C ILE A 103 -0.63 -9.27 5.18
N PHE A 104 -1.51 -9.91 5.95
CA PHE A 104 -1.14 -10.80 7.06
C PHE A 104 -0.22 -11.92 6.58
N SER A 105 -0.62 -12.66 5.53
CA SER A 105 0.19 -13.75 4.99
C SER A 105 1.51 -13.25 4.40
N THR A 106 1.52 -12.05 3.80
CA THR A 106 2.73 -11.40 3.29
C THR A 106 3.74 -11.11 4.38
N VAL A 107 3.32 -10.40 5.43
CA VAL A 107 4.19 -10.08 6.57
C VAL A 107 4.68 -11.35 7.23
N LEU A 108 3.82 -12.38 7.33
CA LEU A 108 4.18 -13.64 7.98
C LEU A 108 5.28 -14.40 7.22
N TYR A 109 5.13 -14.64 5.91
CA TYR A 109 6.18 -15.37 5.17
C TYR A 109 7.47 -14.55 5.08
N VAL A 110 7.38 -13.22 4.95
CA VAL A 110 8.57 -12.34 4.99
C VAL A 110 9.25 -12.42 6.35
N GLY A 111 8.49 -12.51 7.44
CA GLY A 111 9.03 -12.71 8.79
C GLY A 111 9.85 -13.99 8.92
N PHE A 112 9.31 -15.12 8.46
CA PHE A 112 10.04 -16.41 8.44
C PHE A 112 11.28 -16.38 7.54
N LEU A 113 11.16 -15.85 6.31
CA LEU A 113 12.29 -15.77 5.39
C LEU A 113 13.39 -14.83 5.89
N SER A 114 13.02 -13.68 6.48
CA SER A 114 13.99 -12.75 7.05
C SER A 114 14.66 -13.34 8.27
N ASP A 115 13.93 -13.93 9.21
CA ASP A 115 14.51 -14.64 10.36
C ASP A 115 15.52 -15.71 9.92
N ALA A 116 15.17 -16.53 8.93
CA ALA A 116 16.09 -17.51 8.36
C ALA A 116 17.34 -16.87 7.77
N LEU A 117 17.18 -15.83 6.94
CA LEU A 117 18.29 -15.10 6.34
C LEU A 117 19.23 -14.54 7.42
N PHE A 118 18.69 -13.84 8.41
CA PHE A 118 19.48 -13.26 9.49
C PHE A 118 20.20 -14.32 10.32
N ARG A 119 19.51 -15.41 10.73
CA ARG A 119 20.13 -16.47 11.57
C ARG A 119 21.12 -17.35 10.83
N LEU A 120 20.99 -17.51 9.51
CA LEU A 120 21.92 -18.31 8.70
C LEU A 120 23.12 -17.50 8.18
N THR A 121 23.01 -16.18 8.05
CA THR A 121 24.06 -15.35 7.43
C THR A 121 24.56 -14.23 8.34
N VAL A 122 23.67 -13.36 8.82
CA VAL A 122 24.04 -12.14 9.55
C VAL A 122 24.53 -12.46 10.96
N TYR A 123 23.79 -13.25 11.75
CA TYR A 123 24.17 -13.57 13.12
C TYR A 123 25.47 -14.38 13.22
N PRO A 124 25.75 -15.39 12.38
CA PRO A 124 27.06 -16.05 12.37
C PRO A 124 28.21 -15.09 12.10
N LEU A 125 28.02 -14.13 11.19
CA LEU A 125 28.99 -13.07 10.91
C LEU A 125 29.22 -12.17 12.14
N LEU A 126 28.14 -11.73 12.77
CA LEU A 126 28.20 -10.91 13.99
C LEU A 126 28.82 -11.67 15.17
N ASN A 127 28.56 -12.97 15.29
CA ASN A 127 29.18 -13.82 16.29
C ASN A 127 30.69 -13.91 16.08
N HIS A 128 31.12 -14.09 14.82
CA HIS A 128 32.52 -14.19 14.47
C HIS A 128 33.31 -12.91 14.76
N PHE A 129 32.76 -11.74 14.41
CA PHE A 129 33.48 -10.46 14.55
C PHE A 129 33.25 -9.74 15.89
N TYR A 130 32.09 -9.94 16.51
CA TYR A 130 31.65 -9.16 17.68
C TYR A 130 31.17 -10.03 18.85
N GLY A 131 31.21 -11.36 18.74
CA GLY A 131 30.77 -12.28 19.80
C GLY A 131 29.27 -12.24 20.10
N VAL A 132 28.45 -11.71 19.19
CA VAL A 132 26.99 -11.66 19.35
C VAL A 132 26.40 -13.06 19.18
N PRO A 133 25.72 -13.63 20.18
CA PRO A 133 25.19 -14.98 20.09
C PRO A 133 24.09 -15.10 19.03
N VAL A 134 24.04 -16.25 18.35
CA VAL A 134 22.98 -16.57 17.39
C VAL A 134 21.71 -16.95 18.15
N PRO A 135 20.55 -16.32 17.88
CA PRO A 135 19.30 -16.70 18.54
C PRO A 135 18.85 -18.13 18.21
N GLU A 136 18.48 -18.91 19.23
CA GLU A 136 18.11 -20.33 19.09
C GLU A 136 16.65 -20.58 18.66
N GLY A 137 15.89 -19.53 18.34
CA GLY A 137 14.48 -19.65 18.00
C GLY A 137 13.96 -18.52 17.13
N PHE A 138 12.71 -18.69 16.68
CA PHE A 138 11.95 -17.69 15.95
C PHE A 138 11.17 -16.82 16.95
N LYS A 139 11.31 -15.49 16.85
CA LYS A 139 10.57 -14.58 17.74
C LYS A 139 9.08 -14.57 17.38
N ALA A 140 8.20 -14.79 18.38
CA ALA A 140 6.76 -14.84 18.15
C ALA A 140 6.10 -13.46 17.87
N ASP A 141 6.83 -12.35 18.02
CA ASP A 141 6.31 -11.02 17.72
C ASP A 141 6.00 -10.79 16.24
N TRP A 142 6.59 -11.56 15.33
CA TRP A 142 6.22 -11.56 13.91
C TRP A 142 4.72 -11.82 13.67
N PHE A 143 4.06 -12.63 14.51
CA PHE A 143 2.61 -12.85 14.43
C PHE A 143 1.82 -11.58 14.80
N VAL A 144 2.31 -10.85 15.81
CA VAL A 144 1.73 -9.56 16.22
C VAL A 144 1.92 -8.53 15.11
N MET A 145 3.12 -8.47 14.52
CA MET A 145 3.41 -7.58 13.39
C MET A 145 2.54 -7.89 12.18
N ALA A 146 2.33 -9.18 11.87
CA ALA A 146 1.43 -9.59 10.80
C ALA A 146 -0.03 -9.18 11.06
N ALA A 147 -0.49 -9.27 12.31
CA ALA A 147 -1.83 -8.85 12.70
C ALA A 147 -2.03 -7.32 12.68
N LEU A 148 -1.01 -6.55 13.08
CA LEU A 148 -1.04 -5.09 13.11
C LEU A 148 -0.72 -4.42 11.77
N GLY A 149 -0.02 -5.12 10.87
CA GLY A 149 0.40 -4.63 9.55
C GLY A 149 -0.71 -3.97 8.73
N PRO A 150 -1.92 -4.56 8.62
CA PRO A 150 -3.03 -3.94 7.92
C PRO A 150 -3.44 -2.58 8.51
N LEU A 151 -3.52 -2.48 9.85
CA LEU A 151 -3.84 -1.22 10.53
C LEU A 151 -2.74 -0.17 10.30
N TRP A 152 -1.48 -0.60 10.27
CA TRP A 152 -0.35 0.26 9.97
C TRP A 152 -0.43 0.83 8.54
N ILE A 153 -0.70 -0.02 7.55
CA ILE A 153 -0.83 0.39 6.14
C ILE A 153 -2.01 1.34 5.96
N GLU A 154 -3.17 1.06 6.56
CA GLU A 154 -4.34 1.96 6.52
C GLU A 154 -4.03 3.32 7.14
N GLY A 155 -3.33 3.33 8.29
CA GLY A 155 -2.85 4.56 8.90
C GLY A 155 -1.91 5.34 7.98
N MET A 156 -0.95 4.66 7.36
CA MET A 156 0.00 5.27 6.42
C MET A 156 -0.72 5.90 5.22
N MET A 157 -1.62 5.16 4.56
CA MET A 157 -2.42 5.67 3.44
C MET A 157 -3.28 6.87 3.84
N PHE A 158 -3.87 6.84 5.04
CA PHE A 158 -4.65 7.96 5.56
C PHE A 158 -3.81 9.24 5.67
N PHE A 159 -2.60 9.15 6.23
CA PHE A 159 -1.70 10.29 6.34
C PHE A 159 -1.21 10.79 4.98
N MET A 160 -0.83 9.86 4.08
CA MET A 160 -0.42 10.22 2.72
C MET A 160 -1.54 10.93 1.96
N ARG A 161 -2.77 10.40 2.00
CA ARG A 161 -3.96 11.03 1.40
C ARG A 161 -4.21 12.43 1.95
N LYS A 162 -4.11 12.62 3.26
CA LYS A 162 -4.28 13.93 3.91
C LYS A 162 -3.18 14.93 3.55
N SER A 163 -2.04 14.46 3.04
CA SER A 163 -0.94 15.31 2.60
C SER A 163 -1.04 15.72 1.13
N THR A 164 -1.87 15.05 0.32
CA THR A 164 -1.90 15.24 -1.15
C THR A 164 -2.15 16.67 -1.60
N PHE A 165 -3.04 17.40 -0.92
CA PHE A 165 -3.38 18.80 -1.26
C PHE A 165 -2.60 19.82 -0.42
N LYS A 166 -1.64 19.38 0.40
CA LYS A 166 -0.77 20.29 1.16
C LYS A 166 0.43 20.71 0.32
N GLY A 167 1.10 21.80 0.73
CA GLY A 167 2.32 22.27 0.08
C GLY A 167 3.42 21.19 0.00
N MET A 168 4.31 21.31 -0.98
CA MET A 168 5.37 20.33 -1.27
C MET A 168 6.22 19.96 -0.05
N GLY A 169 6.52 20.91 0.83
CA GLY A 169 7.24 20.64 2.08
C GLY A 169 6.51 19.68 3.02
N ALA A 170 5.17 19.75 3.10
CA ALA A 170 4.39 18.81 3.88
C ALA A 170 4.35 17.41 3.22
N LYS A 171 4.25 17.34 1.88
CA LYS A 171 4.30 16.06 1.14
C LYS A 171 5.63 15.34 1.39
N ILE A 172 6.75 16.03 1.20
CA ILE A 172 8.10 15.51 1.44
C ILE A 172 8.29 15.16 2.93
N GLY A 173 7.84 16.03 3.83
CA GLY A 173 7.91 15.80 5.27
C GLY A 173 7.24 14.49 5.68
N TRP A 174 5.99 14.25 5.28
CA TRP A 174 5.31 12.99 5.58
C TRP A 174 5.96 11.78 4.92
N PHE A 175 6.41 11.93 3.67
CA PHE A 175 7.10 10.86 2.94
C PHE A 175 8.40 10.42 3.65
N LEU A 176 9.15 11.36 4.22
CA LEU A 176 10.37 11.06 4.99
C LEU A 176 10.08 10.59 6.42
N LEU A 177 9.06 11.16 7.07
CA LEU A 177 8.71 10.83 8.46
C LEU A 177 8.12 9.42 8.60
N LEU A 178 7.28 8.97 7.66
CA LEU A 178 6.59 7.68 7.78
C LEU A 178 7.56 6.48 7.87
N PRO A 179 8.61 6.35 7.03
CA PRO A 179 9.63 5.32 7.19
C PRO A 179 10.38 5.42 8.51
N VAL A 180 10.74 6.64 8.95
CA VAL A 180 11.46 6.87 10.21
C VAL A 180 10.61 6.42 11.40
N ILE A 181 9.32 6.76 11.43
CA ILE A 181 8.39 6.32 12.47
C ILE A 181 8.22 4.80 12.42
N SER A 182 8.15 4.19 11.22
CA SER A 182 8.02 2.73 11.07
C SER A 182 9.24 2.01 11.66
N VAL A 183 10.45 2.42 11.28
CA VAL A 183 11.70 1.81 11.74
C VAL A 183 11.93 2.10 13.22
N GLY A 184 11.76 3.36 13.64
CA GLY A 184 11.90 3.77 15.04
C GLY A 184 10.90 3.05 15.95
N GLY A 185 9.65 2.93 15.52
CA GLY A 185 8.61 2.19 16.23
C GLY A 185 8.92 0.69 16.32
N PHE A 186 9.42 0.08 15.24
CA PHE A 186 9.87 -1.31 15.25
C PHE A 186 11.05 -1.52 16.21
N LEU A 187 12.08 -0.66 16.18
CA LEU A 187 13.22 -0.76 17.08
C LEU A 187 12.82 -0.53 18.55
N LEU A 188 11.95 0.46 18.80
CA LEU A 188 11.40 0.72 20.12
C LEU A 188 10.59 -0.47 20.64
N TRP A 189 9.78 -1.10 19.78
CA TRP A 189 9.06 -2.33 20.11
C TRP A 189 10.04 -3.45 20.50
N GLN A 190 11.07 -3.68 19.68
CA GLN A 190 12.11 -4.68 19.97
C GLN A 190 12.82 -4.39 21.30
N TYR A 191 13.04 -3.12 21.63
CA TYR A 191 13.67 -2.72 22.88
C TYR A 191 12.77 -2.92 24.11
N ILE A 192 11.50 -2.49 24.02
CA ILE A 192 10.53 -2.59 25.13
C ILE A 192 10.19 -4.05 25.41
N PHE A 193 9.98 -4.86 24.38
CA PHE A 193 9.51 -6.24 24.51
C PHE A 193 10.61 -7.29 24.39
N LYS A 194 11.89 -6.89 24.48
CA LYS A 194 13.06 -7.77 24.29
C LYS A 194 13.00 -9.08 25.09
N ASP A 195 12.51 -9.03 26.32
CA ASP A 195 12.47 -10.17 27.26
C ASP A 195 11.05 -10.78 27.39
N ALA A 196 10.04 -10.09 26.85
CA ALA A 196 8.64 -10.48 26.99
C ALA A 196 8.15 -11.37 25.84
N VAL A 197 8.83 -11.33 24.68
CA VAL A 197 8.42 -12.08 23.49
C VAL A 197 9.00 -13.49 23.56
N PRO A 198 8.16 -14.54 23.50
CA PRO A 198 8.64 -15.91 23.53
C PRO A 198 9.40 -16.27 22.24
N MET A 199 10.46 -17.03 22.42
CA MET A 199 11.18 -17.69 21.33
C MET A 199 10.54 -19.04 21.05
N LEU A 200 10.01 -19.21 19.84
CA LEU A 200 9.55 -20.52 19.38
C LEU A 200 10.78 -21.36 19.02
N PRO A 201 10.84 -22.64 19.44
CA PRO A 201 11.98 -23.54 19.19
C PRO A 201 12.00 -24.01 17.72
N ILE A 202 12.07 -23.06 16.80
CA ILE A 202 12.09 -23.25 15.35
C ILE A 202 13.52 -22.95 14.88
N PRO A 203 14.28 -23.96 14.44
CA PRO A 203 15.60 -23.75 13.86
C PRO A 203 15.56 -22.91 12.58
N ALA A 204 16.66 -22.25 12.24
CA ALA A 204 16.72 -21.32 11.10
C ALA A 204 16.39 -21.98 9.74
N TRP A 205 16.80 -23.23 9.52
CA TRP A 205 16.45 -23.97 8.29
C TRP A 205 14.95 -24.30 8.21
N MET A 206 14.31 -24.55 9.35
CA MET A 206 12.87 -24.81 9.42
C MET A 206 12.09 -23.52 9.18
N SER A 207 12.60 -22.39 9.70
CA SER A 207 12.09 -21.05 9.39
C SER A 207 12.11 -20.77 7.88
N LEU A 208 13.21 -21.11 7.20
CA LEU A 208 13.33 -21.01 5.74
C LEU A 208 12.27 -21.86 5.02
N ALA A 209 12.13 -23.13 5.43
CA ALA A 209 11.16 -24.06 4.85
C ALA A 209 9.71 -23.59 5.04
N ILE A 210 9.35 -23.12 6.24
CA ILE A 210 8.03 -22.56 6.55
C ILE A 210 7.78 -21.30 5.72
N GLY A 211 8.75 -20.38 5.65
CA GLY A 211 8.63 -19.17 4.85
C GLY A 211 8.39 -19.47 3.36
N ALA A 212 9.15 -20.41 2.79
CA ALA A 212 8.97 -20.86 1.40
C ALA A 212 7.61 -21.54 1.16
N ALA A 213 7.15 -22.36 2.11
CA ALA A 213 5.83 -22.99 2.04
C ALA A 213 4.71 -21.96 2.10
N LEU A 214 4.76 -21.01 3.05
CA LEU A 214 3.79 -19.94 3.19
C LEU A 214 3.76 -19.02 1.95
N TRP A 215 4.93 -18.68 1.39
CA TRP A 215 5.01 -17.92 0.14
C TRP A 215 4.35 -18.67 -1.02
N SER A 216 4.58 -19.98 -1.12
CA SER A 216 3.96 -20.83 -2.15
C SER A 216 2.44 -20.85 -2.00
N ILE A 217 1.93 -21.04 -0.78
CA ILE A 217 0.49 -21.00 -0.47
C ILE A 217 -0.09 -19.64 -0.81
N HIS A 218 0.54 -18.55 -0.36
CA HIS A 218 0.13 -17.18 -0.65
C HIS A 218 0.00 -16.97 -2.17
N ARG A 219 1.03 -17.34 -2.94
CA ARG A 219 1.01 -17.23 -4.40
C ARG A 219 -0.14 -18.03 -5.03
N LEU A 220 -0.39 -19.26 -4.58
CA LEU A 220 -1.46 -20.10 -5.14
C LEU A 220 -2.86 -19.56 -4.80
N VAL A 221 -3.07 -19.14 -3.56
CA VAL A 221 -4.35 -18.61 -3.08
C VAL A 221 -4.70 -17.30 -3.78
N PHE A 222 -3.75 -16.37 -3.88
CA PHE A 222 -4.02 -15.06 -4.47
C PHE A 222 -3.99 -15.03 -6.01
N LYS A 223 -3.27 -15.95 -6.66
CA LYS A 223 -3.37 -16.12 -8.13
C LYS A 223 -4.57 -16.96 -8.57
N GLY A 224 -5.10 -17.80 -7.68
CA GLY A 224 -6.24 -18.68 -7.96
C GLY A 224 -7.55 -18.16 -7.38
N VAL A 225 -7.72 -18.33 -6.07
CA VAL A 225 -8.98 -18.09 -5.33
C VAL A 225 -9.38 -16.61 -5.34
N PHE A 226 -8.42 -15.72 -5.10
CA PHE A 226 -8.68 -14.27 -5.04
C PHE A 226 -8.34 -13.52 -6.33
N LYS A 227 -8.16 -14.23 -7.46
CA LYS A 227 -7.76 -13.62 -8.73
C LYS A 227 -8.69 -12.46 -9.18
N HIS A 228 -9.97 -12.55 -8.85
CA HIS A 228 -11.00 -11.58 -9.24
C HIS A 228 -11.50 -10.74 -8.07
N VAL A 229 -10.84 -10.81 -6.91
CA VAL A 229 -11.22 -10.03 -5.74
C VAL A 229 -10.29 -8.84 -5.65
N ASP A 230 -10.84 -7.63 -5.65
CA ASP A 230 -10.07 -6.42 -5.42
C ASP A 230 -9.50 -6.45 -3.99
N ILE A 231 -8.18 -6.67 -3.92
CA ILE A 231 -7.43 -6.73 -2.67
C ILE A 231 -7.17 -5.30 -2.16
N PHE A 232 -7.06 -4.32 -3.06
CA PHE A 232 -6.73 -2.93 -2.75
C PHE A 232 -7.81 -1.95 -3.23
#